data_AF-A0A260YVU8-F1
#
_entry.id   AF-A0A260YVU8-F1
#
_cell.length_a   1.000
_cell.length_b   1.000
_cell.length_c   1.000
_cell.angle_alpha   90.00
_cell.angle_beta   90.00
_cell.angle_gamma   90.00
#
_symmetry.space_group_name_H-M   'P 1'
#
loop_
_entity.id
_entity.type
_entity.pdbx_description
1 polymer ?
#
loop_
_entity_poly.entity_id
_entity_poly.type
_entity_poly.pdbx_seq_one_letter_code
_entity_poly.pdbx_strand_id
1 'polypeptide(L)'
;MAGFFSSAAGRVADLFSSETGNLQTQLNRETQNEHSKIVAEKNKRLSEFKKSQLEKQQQKIEDLQIQRKREMDLVQAKARRGIIEITEKIESDEAKLKEDNKIEMNKIDANNLEKLGKLEAVMTQKIKEIDDNYGRLKKDLKTREEELLYVRQEQRNQQIADIKEIEALYEKLSQSRVDVRDKQFLEILSATKENYEDEYKLEKCINDEDNKNFQLKVQQNNHLGARRIAQMEMLLMEQVKKLESDQKDRLKMEIIRLYSLKHTMQEAINSIIMTGFPTKKNEKIKAQKHLESVLAQIYGLSAYMIVLERKVAEIGDLDEMKRQIVTVKQGITKSGMAIATLLKNLKKGGEEHWRTSEQLFIKEMTIVFESIDTIAMIDSGKRDMNKALQLNIQKVEIPIQEAIAQR
;
A
#
# COMPACT_ATOMS: atom_id res chain seq x y z
N MET A 1 14.95 97.74 -161.38
CA MET A 1 15.00 98.93 -160.49
C MET A 1 14.36 98.55 -159.16
N ALA A 2 14.99 98.96 -158.04
CA ALA A 2 14.49 99.21 -156.67
C ALA A 2 13.31 98.36 -156.10
N GLY A 3 13.31 97.84 -154.88
CA GLY A 3 13.93 98.31 -153.64
C GLY A 3 12.85 98.55 -152.57
N PHE A 4 13.14 98.15 -151.31
CA PHE A 4 12.52 98.58 -150.05
C PHE A 4 11.12 98.04 -149.65
N PHE A 5 11.05 97.10 -148.70
CA PHE A 5 10.66 97.33 -147.28
C PHE A 5 10.36 96.01 -146.55
N SER A 6 11.35 95.55 -145.78
CA SER A 6 11.24 94.56 -144.70
C SER A 6 11.52 95.26 -143.37
N SER A 7 10.59 95.27 -142.40
CA SER A 7 10.85 95.31 -140.93
C SER A 7 9.69 95.84 -140.06
N ALA A 8 8.47 95.30 -140.13
CA ALA A 8 7.40 95.68 -139.18
C ALA A 8 6.74 94.49 -138.45
N ALA A 9 6.64 93.31 -139.09
CA ALA A 9 5.92 92.18 -138.51
C ALA A 9 6.68 91.40 -137.40
N GLY A 10 8.02 91.50 -137.36
CA GLY A 10 8.84 90.73 -136.41
C GLY A 10 8.95 91.29 -134.99
N ARG A 11 8.68 92.58 -134.76
CA ARG A 11 8.88 93.21 -133.43
C ARG A 11 7.63 93.19 -132.54
N VAL A 12 6.46 92.85 -133.07
CA VAL A 12 5.21 92.78 -132.28
C VAL A 12 5.07 91.42 -131.58
N ALA A 13 5.55 90.33 -132.19
CA ALA A 13 5.45 88.99 -131.62
C ALA A 13 6.32 88.79 -130.36
N ASP A 14 7.46 89.48 -130.26
CA ASP A 14 8.38 89.35 -129.11
C ASP A 14 7.91 90.13 -127.86
N LEU A 15 7.05 91.14 -128.01
CA LEU A 15 6.47 91.87 -126.87
C LEU A 15 5.36 91.05 -126.17
N PHE A 16 4.49 90.38 -126.94
CA PHE A 16 3.39 89.58 -126.39
C PHE A 16 3.84 88.26 -125.75
N SER A 17 4.96 87.69 -126.17
CA SER A 17 5.51 86.47 -125.52
C SER A 17 6.13 86.76 -124.14
N SER A 18 6.68 87.96 -123.94
CA SER A 18 7.30 88.35 -122.66
C SER A 18 6.29 88.71 -121.57
N GLU A 19 5.15 89.31 -121.92
CA GLU A 19 4.08 89.62 -120.96
C GLU A 19 3.30 88.36 -120.54
N THR A 20 3.06 87.44 -121.46
CA THR A 20 2.35 86.18 -121.16
C THR A 20 3.17 85.24 -120.27
N GLY A 21 4.49 85.17 -120.49
CA GLY A 21 5.40 84.44 -119.60
C GLY A 21 5.47 85.01 -118.18
N ASN A 22 5.47 86.34 -118.03
CA ASN A 22 5.48 86.98 -116.72
C ASN A 22 4.16 86.76 -115.97
N LEU A 23 3.00 86.90 -116.63
CA LEU A 23 1.69 86.65 -116.03
C LEU A 23 1.51 85.20 -115.56
N GLN A 24 1.98 84.23 -116.34
CA GLN A 24 1.89 82.81 -115.96
C GLN A 24 2.82 82.45 -114.79
N THR A 25 3.98 83.10 -114.70
CA THR A 25 4.90 82.93 -113.57
C THR A 25 4.34 83.58 -112.30
N GLN A 26 3.63 84.70 -112.42
CA GLN A 26 2.96 85.38 -111.30
C GLN A 26 1.75 84.58 -110.79
N LEU A 27 0.91 84.06 -111.70
CA LEU A 27 -0.23 83.22 -111.37
C LEU A 27 0.20 81.93 -110.66
N ASN A 28 1.25 81.27 -111.16
CA ASN A 28 1.78 80.06 -110.51
C ASN A 28 2.35 80.35 -109.11
N ARG A 29 2.98 81.51 -108.90
CA ARG A 29 3.48 81.92 -107.57
C ARG A 29 2.34 82.23 -106.60
N GLU A 30 1.26 82.88 -107.06
CA GLU A 30 0.08 83.11 -106.22
C GLU A 30 -0.63 81.81 -105.87
N THR A 31 -0.80 80.91 -106.85
CA THR A 31 -1.44 79.61 -106.64
C THR A 31 -0.63 78.71 -105.69
N GLN A 32 0.71 78.71 -105.80
CA GLN A 32 1.59 77.99 -104.86
C GLN A 32 1.54 78.60 -103.45
N ASN A 33 1.48 79.93 -103.33
CA ASN A 33 1.37 80.60 -102.04
C ASN A 33 0.01 80.33 -101.38
N GLU A 34 -1.09 80.35 -102.13
CA GLU A 34 -2.41 79.97 -101.62
C GLU A 34 -2.47 78.50 -101.22
N HIS A 35 -1.93 77.60 -102.05
CA HIS A 35 -1.90 76.18 -101.73
C HIS A 35 -1.06 75.90 -100.48
N SER A 36 0.07 76.57 -100.32
CA SER A 36 0.93 76.46 -99.13
C SER A 36 0.23 76.99 -97.87
N LYS A 37 -0.53 78.10 -97.97
CA LYS A 37 -1.35 78.62 -96.86
C LYS A 37 -2.45 77.64 -96.47
N ILE A 38 -3.16 77.05 -97.43
CA ILE A 38 -4.22 76.06 -97.19
C ILE A 38 -3.65 74.80 -96.51
N VAL A 39 -2.49 74.30 -96.96
CA VAL A 39 -1.85 73.13 -96.36
C VAL A 39 -1.36 73.42 -94.94
N ALA A 40 -0.76 74.59 -94.71
CA ALA A 40 -0.33 75.01 -93.38
C ALA A 40 -1.53 75.12 -92.42
N GLU A 41 -2.64 75.70 -92.86
CA GLU A 41 -3.84 75.84 -92.03
C GLU A 41 -4.52 74.50 -91.76
N LYS A 42 -4.58 73.60 -92.75
CA LYS A 42 -5.08 72.24 -92.56
C LYS A 42 -4.23 71.45 -91.56
N ASN A 43 -2.91 71.56 -91.64
CA ASN A 43 -1.99 70.91 -90.70
C ASN A 43 -2.11 71.49 -89.29
N LYS A 44 -2.33 72.80 -89.16
CA LYS A 44 -2.61 73.45 -87.89
C LYS A 44 -3.91 72.94 -87.26
N ARG A 45 -5.02 72.91 -88.03
CA ARG A 45 -6.31 72.38 -87.54
C ARG A 45 -6.22 70.89 -87.17
N LEU A 46 -5.45 70.10 -87.94
CA LEU A 46 -5.22 68.69 -87.64
C LEU A 46 -4.42 68.50 -86.34
N SER A 47 -3.42 69.33 -86.07
CA SER A 47 -2.63 69.24 -84.82
C SER A 47 -3.47 69.68 -83.61
N GLU A 48 -4.26 70.73 -83.75
CA GLU A 48 -5.20 71.21 -82.73
C GLU A 48 -6.27 70.15 -82.43
N PHE A 49 -6.81 69.48 -83.45
CA PHE A 49 -7.76 68.38 -83.27
C PHE A 49 -7.12 67.18 -82.56
N LYS A 50 -5.90 66.78 -82.96
CA LYS A 50 -5.17 65.68 -82.29
C LYS A 50 -4.87 66.02 -80.83
N LYS A 51 -4.47 67.26 -80.54
CA LYS A 51 -4.22 67.73 -79.17
C LYS A 51 -5.49 67.70 -78.33
N SER A 52 -6.61 68.20 -78.87
CA SER A 52 -7.91 68.15 -78.20
C SER A 52 -8.40 66.72 -77.94
N GLN A 53 -8.18 65.79 -78.87
CA GLN A 53 -8.51 64.37 -78.66
C GLN A 53 -7.66 63.72 -77.57
N LEU A 54 -6.36 64.04 -77.53
CA LEU A 54 -5.45 63.58 -76.47
C LEU A 54 -5.85 64.11 -75.10
N GLU A 55 -6.18 65.40 -74.99
CA GLU A 55 -6.66 66.02 -73.75
C GLU A 55 -7.97 65.35 -73.27
N LYS A 56 -8.92 65.09 -74.19
CA LYS A 56 -10.15 64.35 -73.85
C LYS A 56 -9.89 62.93 -73.39
N GLN A 57 -8.92 62.24 -73.99
CA GLN A 57 -8.54 60.88 -73.56
C GLN A 57 -7.85 60.88 -72.19
N GLN A 58 -6.96 61.84 -71.93
CA GLN A 58 -6.29 62.00 -70.63
C GLN A 58 -7.31 62.29 -69.53
N GLN A 59 -8.23 63.23 -69.77
CA GLN A 59 -9.28 63.55 -68.82
C GLN A 59 -10.17 62.34 -68.51
N LYS A 60 -10.53 61.54 -69.53
CA LYS A 60 -11.31 60.31 -69.33
C LYS A 60 -10.55 59.25 -68.51
N ILE A 61 -9.24 59.15 -68.68
CA ILE A 61 -8.40 58.23 -67.89
C ILE A 61 -8.32 58.70 -66.43
N GLU A 62 -8.13 59.99 -66.21
CA GLU A 62 -8.10 60.58 -64.86
C GLU A 62 -9.44 60.38 -64.14
N ASP A 63 -10.57 60.62 -64.82
CA ASP A 63 -11.91 60.40 -64.27
C ASP A 63 -12.13 58.94 -63.87
N LEU A 64 -11.71 57.99 -64.71
CA LEU A 64 -11.76 56.55 -64.41
C LEU A 64 -10.86 56.15 -63.24
N GLN A 65 -9.67 56.75 -63.12
CA GLN A 65 -8.78 56.51 -61.98
C GLN A 65 -9.38 57.05 -60.67
N ILE A 66 -10.00 58.24 -60.70
CA ILE A 66 -10.70 58.83 -59.56
C ILE A 66 -11.88 57.95 -59.15
N GLN A 67 -12.68 57.48 -60.11
CA GLN A 67 -13.82 56.59 -59.84
C GLN A 67 -13.35 55.27 -59.22
N ARG A 68 -12.32 54.64 -59.79
CA ARG A 68 -11.74 53.40 -59.26
C ARG A 68 -11.24 53.57 -57.82
N LYS A 69 -10.59 54.70 -57.51
CA LYS A 69 -10.12 55.00 -56.15
C LYS A 69 -11.29 55.09 -55.17
N ARG A 70 -12.37 55.80 -55.53
CA ARG A 70 -13.58 55.90 -54.72
C ARG A 70 -14.24 54.54 -54.47
N GLU A 71 -14.29 53.69 -55.48
CA GLU A 71 -14.82 52.32 -55.35
C GLU A 71 -13.96 51.46 -54.42
N MET A 72 -12.63 51.52 -54.54
CA MET A 72 -11.73 50.84 -53.60
C MET A 72 -11.89 51.34 -52.17
N ASP A 73 -11.96 52.65 -51.97
CA ASP A 73 -12.14 53.25 -50.64
C ASP A 73 -13.47 52.80 -50.01
N LEU A 74 -14.54 52.71 -50.81
CA LEU A 74 -15.84 52.21 -50.36
C LEU A 74 -15.79 50.72 -49.98
N VAL A 75 -15.12 49.89 -50.78
CA VAL A 75 -14.95 48.45 -50.48
C VAL A 75 -14.13 48.26 -49.22
N GLN A 76 -13.03 49.00 -49.06
CA GLN A 76 -12.20 48.95 -47.85
C GLN A 76 -12.97 49.41 -46.61
N ALA A 77 -13.78 50.47 -46.71
CA ALA A 77 -14.62 50.93 -45.61
C ALA A 77 -15.67 49.89 -45.20
N LYS A 78 -16.32 49.22 -46.17
CA LYS A 78 -17.26 48.13 -45.89
C LYS A 78 -16.58 46.94 -45.23
N ALA A 79 -15.40 46.54 -45.71
CA ALA A 79 -14.64 45.45 -45.12
C ALA A 79 -14.22 45.76 -43.68
N ARG A 80 -13.72 46.98 -43.40
CA ARG A 80 -13.38 47.43 -42.05
C ARG A 80 -14.58 47.40 -41.12
N ARG A 81 -15.75 47.88 -41.58
CA ARG A 81 -16.98 47.83 -40.81
C ARG A 81 -17.40 46.39 -40.48
N GLY A 82 -17.35 45.49 -41.46
CA GLY A 82 -17.65 44.07 -41.24
C GLY A 82 -16.71 43.42 -40.23
N ILE A 83 -15.41 43.75 -40.26
CA ILE A 83 -14.44 43.27 -39.27
C ILE A 83 -14.81 43.79 -37.86
N ILE A 84 -15.13 45.07 -37.71
CA ILE A 84 -15.53 45.66 -36.42
C ILE A 84 -16.78 44.95 -35.87
N GLU A 85 -17.81 44.78 -36.69
CA GLU A 85 -19.07 44.12 -36.29
C GLU A 85 -18.84 42.64 -35.88
N ILE A 86 -17.91 41.94 -36.53
CA ILE A 86 -17.54 40.57 -36.15
C ILE A 86 -16.76 40.57 -34.82
N THR A 87 -15.80 41.48 -34.65
CA THR A 87 -15.01 41.59 -33.42
C THR A 87 -15.90 41.92 -32.22
N GLU A 88 -16.82 42.89 -32.34
CA GLU A 88 -17.76 43.25 -31.28
C GLU A 88 -18.66 42.07 -30.88
N LYS A 89 -19.09 41.24 -31.83
CA LYS A 89 -19.83 40.01 -31.54
C LYS A 89 -19.00 38.99 -30.77
N ILE A 90 -17.75 38.76 -31.20
CA ILE A 90 -16.84 37.84 -30.51
C ILE A 90 -16.60 38.32 -29.07
N GLU A 91 -16.32 39.61 -28.87
CA GLU A 91 -16.11 40.17 -27.53
C GLU A 91 -17.35 40.04 -26.65
N SER A 92 -18.55 40.27 -27.21
CA SER A 92 -19.82 40.09 -26.49
C SER A 92 -20.07 38.64 -26.09
N ASP A 93 -19.83 37.69 -27.00
CA ASP A 93 -20.04 36.27 -26.75
C ASP A 93 -18.99 35.72 -25.76
N GLU A 94 -17.73 36.16 -25.84
CA GLU A 94 -16.71 35.83 -24.83
C GLU A 94 -17.07 36.37 -23.45
N ALA A 95 -17.63 37.57 -23.36
CA ALA A 95 -18.07 38.15 -22.08
C ALA A 95 -19.22 37.34 -21.48
N LYS A 96 -20.19 36.92 -22.29
CA LYS A 96 -21.29 36.04 -21.84
C LYS A 96 -20.78 34.69 -21.37
N LEU A 97 -19.91 34.04 -22.13
CA LEU A 97 -19.31 32.75 -21.77
C LEU A 97 -18.54 32.83 -20.45
N LYS A 98 -17.79 33.92 -20.21
CA LYS A 98 -17.08 34.14 -18.95
C LYS A 98 -18.03 34.26 -17.76
N GLU A 99 -19.15 34.96 -17.92
CA GLU A 99 -20.14 35.11 -16.86
C GLU A 99 -20.89 33.79 -16.60
N ASP A 100 -21.29 33.07 -17.65
CA ASP A 100 -21.95 31.76 -17.52
C ASP A 100 -21.05 30.74 -16.81
N ASN A 101 -19.76 30.68 -17.19
CA ASN A 101 -18.77 29.83 -16.53
C ASN A 101 -18.60 30.19 -15.05
N LYS A 102 -18.61 31.49 -14.71
CA LYS A 102 -18.51 31.95 -13.32
C LYS A 102 -19.74 31.53 -12.50
N ILE A 103 -20.94 31.61 -13.08
CA ILE A 103 -22.18 31.15 -12.45
C ILE A 103 -22.14 29.64 -12.20
N GLU A 104 -21.68 28.85 -13.17
CA GLU A 104 -21.53 27.40 -13.00
C GLU A 104 -20.50 27.03 -11.94
N MET A 105 -19.32 27.66 -11.94
CA MET A 105 -18.30 27.42 -10.90
C MET A 105 -18.86 27.70 -9.50
N ASN A 106 -19.56 28.82 -9.31
CA ASN A 106 -20.17 29.15 -8.02
C ASN A 106 -21.23 28.11 -7.58
N LYS A 107 -22.00 27.55 -8.52
CA LYS A 107 -22.96 26.47 -8.21
C LYS A 107 -22.26 25.18 -7.78
N ILE A 108 -21.16 24.82 -8.45
CA ILE A 108 -20.35 23.66 -8.11
C ILE A 108 -19.74 23.83 -6.72
N ASP A 109 -19.17 25.00 -6.43
CA ASP A 109 -18.57 25.31 -5.13
C ASP A 109 -19.60 25.28 -4.00
N ALA A 110 -20.79 25.85 -4.20
CA ALA A 110 -21.87 25.81 -3.23
C ALA A 110 -22.34 24.37 -2.92
N ASN A 111 -22.50 23.53 -3.95
CA ASN A 111 -22.91 22.14 -3.78
C ASN A 111 -21.83 21.30 -3.08
N ASN A 112 -20.55 21.55 -3.41
CA ASN A 112 -19.43 20.90 -2.74
C ASN A 112 -19.33 21.31 -1.26
N LEU A 113 -19.53 22.58 -0.94
CA LEU A 113 -19.58 23.07 0.45
C LEU A 113 -20.73 22.42 1.23
N GLU A 114 -21.92 22.29 0.64
CA GLU A 114 -23.05 21.62 1.29
C GLU A 114 -22.76 20.14 1.59
N LYS A 115 -22.17 19.41 0.62
CA LYS A 115 -21.76 18.01 0.81
C LYS A 115 -20.69 17.86 1.89
N LEU A 116 -19.70 18.76 1.92
CA LEU A 116 -18.67 18.78 2.96
C LEU A 116 -19.28 19.03 4.34
N GLY A 117 -20.22 19.96 4.48
CA GLY A 117 -20.92 20.21 5.74
C GLY A 117 -21.73 19.00 6.23
N LYS A 118 -22.42 18.29 5.31
CA LYS A 118 -23.12 17.03 5.65
C LYS A 118 -22.14 15.94 6.11
N LEU A 119 -21.00 15.82 5.44
CA LEU A 119 -19.96 14.85 5.81
C LEU A 119 -19.35 15.16 7.19
N GLU A 120 -19.08 16.44 7.47
CA GLU A 120 -18.57 16.90 8.76
C GLU A 120 -19.55 16.60 9.90
N ALA A 121 -20.86 16.82 9.68
CA ALA A 121 -21.89 16.48 10.66
C ALA A 121 -21.93 14.97 10.96
N VAL A 122 -21.85 14.12 9.92
CA VAL A 122 -21.81 12.66 10.08
C VAL A 122 -20.55 12.22 10.82
N MET A 123 -19.39 12.77 10.49
CA MET A 123 -18.13 12.46 11.19
C MET A 123 -18.19 12.88 12.67
N THR A 124 -18.72 14.07 12.95
CA THR A 124 -18.89 14.57 14.33
C THR A 124 -19.82 13.67 15.14
N GLN A 125 -20.93 13.21 14.54
CA GLN A 125 -21.83 12.26 15.17
C GLN A 125 -21.12 10.92 15.45
N LYS A 126 -20.34 10.41 14.50
CA LYS A 126 -19.59 9.15 14.67
C LYS A 126 -18.53 9.23 15.75
N ILE A 127 -17.82 10.37 15.86
CA ILE A 127 -16.85 10.60 16.94
C ILE A 127 -17.56 10.55 18.29
N LYS A 128 -18.71 11.21 18.43
CA LYS A 128 -19.50 11.19 19.66
C LYS A 128 -19.96 9.77 20.03
N GLU A 129 -20.43 8.98 19.05
CA GLU A 129 -20.81 7.57 19.27
C GLU A 129 -19.62 6.73 19.76
N ILE A 130 -18.43 6.96 19.22
CA ILE A 130 -17.20 6.27 19.65
C ILE A 130 -16.84 6.66 21.09
N ASP A 131 -16.87 7.95 21.41
CA ASP A 131 -16.57 8.45 22.77
C ASP A 131 -17.55 7.90 23.81
N ASP A 132 -18.85 7.89 23.50
CA ASP A 132 -19.89 7.34 24.37
C ASP A 132 -19.69 5.83 24.60
N ASN A 133 -19.37 5.08 23.53
CA ASN A 133 -19.09 3.65 23.62
C ASN A 133 -17.82 3.35 24.41
N TYR A 134 -16.77 4.13 24.23
CA TYR A 134 -15.53 4.01 25.00
C TYR A 134 -15.77 4.29 26.49
N GLY A 135 -16.58 5.32 26.81
CA GLY A 135 -16.99 5.63 28.17
C GLY A 135 -17.73 4.47 28.85
N ARG A 136 -18.66 3.82 28.13
CA ARG A 136 -19.38 2.63 28.63
C ARG A 136 -18.42 1.45 28.86
N LEU A 137 -17.58 1.14 27.88
CA LEU A 137 -16.63 0.03 27.98
C LEU A 137 -15.67 0.20 29.17
N LYS A 138 -15.20 1.42 29.42
CA LYS A 138 -14.34 1.74 30.57
C LYS A 138 -15.06 1.50 31.89
N LYS A 139 -16.36 1.81 31.98
CA LYS A 139 -17.17 1.55 33.17
C LYS A 139 -17.37 0.05 33.39
N ASP A 140 -17.71 -0.69 32.33
CA ASP A 140 -17.93 -2.13 32.39
C ASP A 140 -16.65 -2.89 32.77
N LEU A 141 -15.50 -2.47 32.24
CA LEU A 141 -14.20 -3.01 32.63
C LEU A 141 -13.93 -2.83 34.12
N LYS A 142 -14.18 -1.62 34.64
CA LYS A 142 -13.99 -1.34 36.07
C LYS A 142 -14.89 -2.21 36.95
N THR A 143 -16.17 -2.34 36.60
CA THR A 143 -17.10 -3.21 37.34
C THR A 143 -16.65 -4.66 37.31
N ARG A 144 -16.17 -5.16 36.16
CA ARG A 144 -15.69 -6.53 36.03
C ARG A 144 -14.39 -6.80 36.78
N GLU A 145 -13.50 -5.80 36.87
CA GLU A 145 -12.30 -5.86 37.72
C GLU A 145 -12.68 -5.97 39.21
N GLU A 146 -13.67 -5.18 39.66
CA GLU A 146 -14.19 -5.23 41.03
C GLU A 146 -14.83 -6.60 41.34
N GLU A 147 -15.62 -7.17 40.43
CA GLU A 147 -16.19 -8.53 40.56
C GLU A 147 -15.11 -9.61 40.64
N LEU A 148 -14.08 -9.54 39.79
CA LEU A 148 -12.97 -10.50 39.81
C LEU A 148 -12.16 -10.44 41.11
N LEU A 149 -11.96 -9.23 41.64
CA LEU A 149 -11.33 -9.02 42.95
C LEU A 149 -12.15 -9.68 44.06
N TYR A 150 -13.47 -9.47 44.05
CA TYR A 150 -14.38 -10.09 45.02
C TYR A 150 -14.31 -11.62 44.95
N VAL A 151 -14.44 -12.21 43.76
CA VAL A 151 -14.38 -13.67 43.57
C VAL A 151 -13.03 -14.25 44.02
N ARG A 152 -11.90 -13.59 43.70
CA ARG A 152 -10.58 -14.04 44.20
C ARG A 152 -10.49 -14.02 45.72
N GLN A 153 -11.08 -13.00 46.35
CA GLN A 153 -11.05 -12.87 47.80
C GLN A 153 -11.91 -13.95 48.47
N GLU A 154 -13.06 -14.27 47.88
CA GLU A 154 -13.91 -15.38 48.32
C GLU A 154 -13.21 -16.74 48.17
N GLN A 155 -12.58 -17.01 47.01
CA GLN A 155 -11.78 -18.22 46.79
C GLN A 155 -10.62 -18.34 47.79
N ARG A 156 -9.94 -17.23 48.10
CA ARG A 156 -8.86 -17.22 49.10
C ARG A 156 -9.39 -17.55 50.50
N ASN A 157 -10.55 -16.99 50.87
CA ASN A 157 -11.18 -17.29 52.15
C ASN A 157 -11.58 -18.77 52.25
N GLN A 158 -12.11 -19.34 51.16
CA GLN A 158 -12.43 -20.76 51.09
C GLN A 158 -11.19 -21.64 51.26
N GLN A 159 -10.09 -21.34 50.53
CA GLN A 159 -8.83 -22.08 50.67
C GLN A 159 -8.28 -22.03 52.11
N ILE A 160 -8.38 -20.88 52.79
CA ILE A 160 -7.98 -20.76 54.20
C ILE A 160 -8.86 -21.63 55.11
N ALA A 161 -10.17 -21.72 54.83
CA ALA A 161 -11.08 -22.58 55.58
C ALA A 161 -10.72 -24.06 55.38
N ASP A 162 -10.49 -24.49 54.13
CA ASP A 162 -10.14 -25.87 53.80
C ASP A 162 -8.79 -26.28 54.45
N ILE A 163 -7.79 -25.38 54.45
CA ILE A 163 -6.50 -25.63 55.13
C ILE A 163 -6.70 -25.86 56.63
N LYS A 164 -7.52 -25.04 57.29
CA LYS A 164 -7.81 -25.20 58.73
C LYS A 164 -8.52 -26.53 59.02
N GLU A 165 -9.43 -26.96 58.16
CA GLU A 165 -10.09 -28.26 58.30
C GLU A 165 -9.09 -29.41 58.16
N ILE A 166 -8.19 -29.33 57.18
CA ILE A 166 -7.11 -30.30 57.00
C ILE A 166 -6.19 -30.35 58.23
N GLU A 167 -5.77 -29.20 58.76
CA GLU A 167 -4.96 -29.11 59.98
C GLU A 167 -5.66 -29.78 61.17
N ALA A 168 -6.96 -29.52 61.37
CA ALA A 168 -7.75 -30.15 62.43
C ALA A 168 -7.88 -31.68 62.25
N LEU A 169 -8.00 -32.16 61.01
CA LEU A 169 -8.01 -33.60 60.72
C LEU A 169 -6.64 -34.24 60.97
N TYR A 170 -5.55 -33.57 60.61
CA TYR A 170 -4.19 -34.03 60.91
C TYR A 170 -3.95 -34.13 62.41
N GLU A 171 -4.42 -33.15 63.19
CA GLU A 171 -4.28 -33.16 64.64
C GLU A 171 -5.07 -34.31 65.28
N LYS A 172 -6.31 -34.54 64.84
CA LYS A 172 -7.11 -35.73 65.24
C LYS A 172 -6.43 -37.05 64.88
N LEU A 173 -5.84 -37.13 63.68
CA LEU A 173 -5.13 -38.33 63.23
C LEU A 173 -3.83 -38.55 64.01
N SER A 174 -3.13 -37.47 64.37
CA SER A 174 -1.96 -37.51 65.25
C SER A 174 -2.34 -38.03 66.63
N GLN A 175 -3.40 -37.48 67.23
CA GLN A 175 -3.93 -37.92 68.52
C GLN A 175 -4.31 -39.41 68.50
N SER A 176 -5.08 -39.83 67.48
CA SER A 176 -5.46 -41.23 67.31
C SER A 176 -4.26 -42.16 67.09
N ARG A 177 -3.21 -41.70 66.40
CA ARG A 177 -1.96 -42.46 66.25
C ARG A 177 -1.22 -42.62 67.56
N VAL A 178 -1.22 -41.60 68.42
CA VAL A 178 -0.65 -41.69 69.78
C VAL A 178 -1.45 -42.71 70.59
N ASP A 179 -2.79 -42.62 70.58
CA ASP A 179 -3.66 -43.56 71.31
C ASP A 179 -3.48 -45.01 70.83
N VAL A 180 -3.36 -45.23 69.52
CA VAL A 180 -3.10 -46.57 68.94
C VAL A 180 -1.70 -47.05 69.30
N ARG A 181 -0.68 -46.20 69.25
CA ARG A 181 0.68 -46.56 69.69
C ARG A 181 0.73 -46.88 71.17
N ASP A 182 0.04 -46.13 72.01
CA ASP A 182 0.00 -46.36 73.45
C ASP A 182 -0.73 -47.67 73.75
N LYS A 183 -1.84 -47.97 73.07
CA LYS A 183 -2.50 -49.27 73.15
C LYS A 183 -1.63 -50.42 72.67
N GLN A 184 -0.98 -50.28 71.51
CA GLN A 184 -0.07 -51.29 70.99
C GLN A 184 1.16 -51.45 71.88
N PHE A 185 1.67 -50.38 72.47
CA PHE A 185 2.79 -50.42 73.40
C PHE A 185 2.40 -51.11 74.70
N LEU A 186 1.19 -50.87 75.21
CA LEU A 186 0.64 -51.57 76.38
C LEU A 186 0.36 -53.05 76.09
N GLU A 187 -0.20 -53.38 74.93
CA GLU A 187 -0.41 -54.77 74.48
C GLU A 187 0.91 -55.51 74.27
N ILE A 188 1.90 -54.86 73.64
CA ILE A 188 3.25 -55.38 73.50
C ILE A 188 3.90 -55.52 74.87
N LEU A 189 3.76 -54.56 75.80
CA LEU A 189 4.26 -54.67 77.18
C LEU A 189 3.61 -55.82 77.94
N SER A 190 2.30 -56.05 77.79
CA SER A 190 1.62 -57.19 78.42
C SER A 190 2.04 -58.52 77.80
N ALA A 191 2.11 -58.61 76.47
CA ALA A 191 2.53 -59.81 75.75
C ALA A 191 4.01 -60.11 75.97
N THR A 192 4.86 -59.09 75.99
CA THR A 192 6.25 -59.25 76.37
C THR A 192 6.37 -59.59 77.85
N LYS A 193 5.57 -59.07 78.78
CA LYS A 193 5.62 -59.48 80.20
C LYS A 193 5.27 -60.96 80.41
N GLU A 194 4.32 -61.52 79.64
CA GLU A 194 4.05 -62.96 79.62
C GLU A 194 5.18 -63.76 78.95
N ASN A 195 5.83 -63.22 77.93
CA ASN A 195 6.97 -63.86 77.27
C ASN A 195 8.34 -63.59 77.94
N TYR A 196 8.47 -62.62 78.85
CA TYR A 196 9.75 -62.22 79.49
C TYR A 196 10.19 -63.26 80.52
N GLU A 197 9.27 -64.06 81.07
CA GLU A 197 9.63 -65.16 81.97
C GLU A 197 10.16 -66.40 81.21
N ASP A 198 9.81 -66.57 79.93
CA ASP A 198 10.23 -67.74 79.12
C ASP A 198 11.26 -67.43 78.02
N GLU A 199 11.22 -66.29 77.34
CA GLU A 199 12.09 -65.93 76.20
C GLU A 199 13.40 -65.22 76.60
N TYR A 200 13.55 -64.79 77.86
CA TYR A 200 14.81 -64.25 78.41
C TYR A 200 15.67 -65.28 79.16
N LYS A 201 15.45 -66.57 78.91
CA LYS A 201 16.57 -67.52 78.99
C LYS A 201 17.54 -67.18 77.87
N LEU A 202 18.53 -66.34 78.19
CA LEU A 202 19.77 -66.27 77.43
C LEU A 202 20.33 -67.69 77.32
N GLU A 203 20.16 -68.34 76.17
CA GLU A 203 21.00 -69.47 75.81
C GLU A 203 22.41 -68.93 75.60
N LYS A 204 23.22 -69.02 76.66
CA LYS A 204 24.67 -68.93 76.55
C LYS A 204 25.16 -70.14 75.75
N CYS A 205 25.23 -70.00 74.43
CA CYS A 205 26.13 -70.85 73.64
C CYS A 205 27.54 -70.29 73.78
N ILE A 206 28.27 -70.77 74.79
CA ILE A 206 29.72 -70.62 74.86
C ILE A 206 30.30 -71.72 73.97
N ASN A 207 30.69 -71.38 72.74
CA ASN A 207 31.62 -72.22 72.00
C ASN A 207 33.03 -71.82 72.41
N ASP A 208 33.58 -72.58 73.36
CA ASP A 208 34.99 -72.56 73.71
C ASP A 208 35.69 -73.66 72.89
N GLU A 209 36.00 -73.34 71.63
CA GLU A 209 37.03 -74.05 70.88
C GLU A 209 38.03 -73.02 70.34
N ASP A 210 39.11 -72.86 71.10
CA ASP A 210 40.44 -72.39 70.72
C ASP A 210 40.53 -71.44 69.50
N ASN A 211 40.34 -70.12 69.71
CA ASN A 211 41.17 -69.10 69.04
C ASN A 211 40.99 -67.68 69.58
N LYS A 212 42.12 -66.96 69.70
CA LYS A 212 42.36 -65.70 70.43
C LYS A 212 41.72 -64.41 69.88
N ASN A 213 40.59 -64.43 69.16
CA ASN A 213 39.94 -63.20 68.70
C ASN A 213 38.41 -63.26 68.85
N PHE A 214 37.89 -62.55 69.85
CA PHE A 214 36.46 -62.38 70.09
C PHE A 214 35.81 -61.61 68.92
N GLN A 215 35.01 -62.26 68.07
CA GLN A 215 34.18 -61.59 67.06
C GLN A 215 32.70 -61.75 67.39
N LEU A 216 32.08 -60.66 67.83
CA LEU A 216 30.64 -60.54 68.03
C LEU A 216 29.95 -60.37 66.66
N LYS A 217 29.26 -61.40 66.16
CA LYS A 217 28.41 -61.28 64.96
C LYS A 217 27.00 -60.84 65.35
N VAL A 218 26.71 -59.54 65.21
CA VAL A 218 25.35 -59.01 65.33
C VAL A 218 24.66 -59.15 63.96
N GLN A 219 23.55 -59.88 63.88
CA GLN A 219 22.76 -59.95 62.64
C GLN A 219 21.87 -58.70 62.50
N GLN A 220 22.13 -57.92 61.44
CA GLN A 220 21.39 -56.71 61.09
C GLN A 220 20.08 -57.10 60.38
N ASN A 221 18.94 -56.56 60.82
CA ASN A 221 17.63 -56.92 60.28
C ASN A 221 17.35 -56.20 58.94
N ASN A 222 17.67 -56.88 57.83
CA ASN A 222 17.63 -56.32 56.46
C ASN A 222 16.22 -55.90 55.96
N HIS A 223 15.14 -56.40 56.57
CA HIS A 223 13.78 -56.09 56.12
C HIS A 223 13.33 -54.64 56.41
N LEU A 224 13.88 -54.01 57.44
CA LEU A 224 13.56 -52.61 57.77
C LEU A 224 14.16 -51.62 56.75
N GLY A 225 15.34 -51.95 56.20
CA GLY A 225 16.02 -51.14 55.19
C GLY A 225 15.28 -51.15 53.85
N ALA A 226 14.86 -52.33 53.38
CA ALA A 226 14.15 -52.50 52.11
C ALA A 226 12.83 -51.71 52.06
N ARG A 227 12.06 -51.68 53.16
CA ARG A 227 10.76 -50.99 53.20
C ARG A 227 10.89 -49.47 53.14
N ARG A 228 11.95 -48.90 53.73
CA ARG A 228 12.27 -47.46 53.63
C ARG A 228 12.73 -47.07 52.23
N ILE A 229 13.51 -47.90 51.57
CA ILE A 229 13.95 -47.67 50.18
C ILE A 229 12.74 -47.60 49.24
N ALA A 230 11.81 -48.57 49.34
CA ALA A 230 10.60 -48.58 48.51
C ALA A 230 9.72 -47.32 48.70
N GLN A 231 9.60 -46.80 49.93
CA GLN A 231 8.85 -45.55 50.20
C GLN A 231 9.52 -44.33 49.59
N MET A 232 10.85 -44.24 49.64
CA MET A 232 11.61 -43.17 48.99
C MET A 232 11.50 -43.24 47.46
N GLU A 233 11.53 -44.45 46.88
CA GLU A 233 11.31 -44.66 45.45
C GLU A 233 9.92 -44.19 44.99
N MET A 234 8.86 -44.48 45.76
CA MET A 234 7.51 -43.98 45.44
C MET A 234 7.43 -42.45 45.46
N LEU A 235 7.99 -41.80 46.50
CA LEU A 235 8.00 -40.34 46.60
C LEU A 235 8.82 -39.69 45.48
N LEU A 236 9.94 -40.28 45.11
CA LEU A 236 10.74 -39.86 43.95
C LEU A 236 9.94 -39.99 42.65
N MET A 237 9.24 -41.12 42.45
CA MET A 237 8.37 -41.30 41.28
C MET A 237 7.22 -40.29 41.23
N GLU A 238 6.59 -39.98 42.37
CA GLU A 238 5.55 -38.94 42.46
C GLU A 238 6.10 -37.55 42.14
N GLN A 239 7.29 -37.19 42.65
CA GLN A 239 7.94 -35.92 42.34
C GLN A 239 8.32 -35.83 40.85
N VAL A 240 8.83 -36.91 40.25
CA VAL A 240 9.13 -36.98 38.81
C VAL A 240 7.86 -36.77 37.99
N LYS A 241 6.76 -37.46 38.31
CA LYS A 241 5.46 -37.27 37.63
C LYS A 241 4.95 -35.83 37.73
N LYS A 242 5.12 -35.18 38.89
CA LYS A 242 4.73 -33.78 39.07
C LYS A 242 5.58 -32.84 38.21
N LEU A 243 6.90 -33.05 38.17
CA LEU A 243 7.80 -32.27 37.32
C LEU A 243 7.48 -32.44 35.82
N GLU A 244 7.18 -33.67 35.39
CA GLU A 244 6.74 -33.95 34.02
C GLU A 244 5.43 -33.23 33.67
N SER A 245 4.48 -33.18 34.62
CA SER A 245 3.22 -32.44 34.45
C SER A 245 3.45 -30.94 34.33
N ASP A 246 4.26 -30.36 35.22
CA ASP A 246 4.56 -28.92 35.21
C ASP A 246 5.30 -28.50 33.93
N GLN A 247 6.17 -29.35 33.39
CA GLN A 247 6.83 -29.14 32.11
C GLN A 247 5.85 -29.16 30.94
N LYS A 248 4.90 -30.10 30.92
CA LYS A 248 3.84 -30.16 29.90
C LYS A 248 2.93 -28.94 29.93
N ASP A 249 2.56 -28.44 31.11
CA ASP A 249 1.73 -27.23 31.22
C ASP A 249 2.48 -25.96 30.79
N ARG A 250 3.78 -25.88 31.05
CA ARG A 250 4.62 -24.79 30.51
C ARG A 250 4.76 -24.87 28.98
N LEU A 251 4.79 -26.07 28.41
CA LEU A 251 4.83 -26.26 26.96
C LEU A 251 3.51 -25.81 26.31
N LYS A 252 2.35 -26.17 26.88
CA LYS A 252 1.02 -25.68 26.42
C LYS A 252 0.98 -24.16 26.27
N MET A 253 1.46 -23.44 27.29
CA MET A 253 1.49 -21.98 27.27
C MET A 253 2.39 -21.42 26.16
N GLU A 254 3.49 -22.10 25.85
CA GLU A 254 4.38 -21.73 24.75
C GLU A 254 3.72 -22.02 23.39
N ILE A 255 3.01 -23.13 23.25
CA ILE A 255 2.27 -23.46 22.03
C ILE A 255 1.15 -22.43 21.76
N ILE A 256 0.44 -21.98 22.79
CA ILE A 256 -0.57 -20.91 22.64
C ILE A 256 0.08 -19.61 22.14
N ARG A 257 1.23 -19.23 22.72
CA ARG A 257 1.97 -18.04 22.29
C ARG A 257 2.48 -18.15 20.86
N LEU A 258 2.96 -19.34 20.46
CA LEU A 258 3.35 -19.63 19.08
C LEU A 258 2.19 -19.38 18.11
N TYR A 259 1.00 -19.84 18.48
CA TYR A 259 -0.20 -19.68 17.66
C TYR A 259 -0.63 -18.22 17.53
N SER A 260 -0.59 -17.46 18.61
CA SER A 260 -0.83 -16.01 18.57
C SER A 260 0.17 -15.30 17.65
N LEU A 261 1.46 -15.67 17.72
CA LEU A 261 2.50 -15.10 16.84
C LEU A 261 2.27 -15.47 15.37
N LYS A 262 1.90 -16.73 15.08
CA LYS A 262 1.50 -17.18 13.73
C LYS A 262 0.40 -16.28 13.17
N HIS A 263 -0.66 -16.05 13.94
CA HIS A 263 -1.82 -15.28 13.48
C HIS A 263 -1.45 -13.84 13.13
N THR A 264 -0.71 -13.14 14.01
CA THR A 264 -0.22 -11.77 13.73
C THR A 264 0.66 -11.72 12.48
N MET A 265 1.51 -12.74 12.26
CA MET A 265 2.33 -12.82 11.06
C MET A 265 1.50 -13.05 9.81
N GLN A 266 0.45 -13.87 9.89
CA GLN A 266 -0.43 -14.18 8.76
C GLN A 266 -1.18 -12.93 8.27
N GLU A 267 -1.69 -12.09 9.17
CA GLU A 267 -2.30 -10.80 8.82
C GLU A 267 -1.31 -9.88 8.10
N ALA A 268 -0.08 -9.79 8.62
CA ALA A 268 0.97 -8.95 8.03
C ALA A 268 1.37 -9.43 6.63
N ILE A 269 1.42 -10.75 6.42
CA ILE A 269 1.72 -11.37 5.12
C ILE A 269 0.57 -11.15 4.13
N ASN A 270 -0.67 -11.38 4.54
CA ASN A 270 -1.84 -11.13 3.69
C ASN A 270 -1.88 -9.67 3.21
N SER A 271 -1.52 -8.72 4.07
CA SER A 271 -1.41 -7.30 3.70
C SER A 271 -0.36 -7.06 2.60
N ILE A 272 0.79 -7.75 2.65
CA ILE A 272 1.83 -7.68 1.60
C ILE A 272 1.32 -8.30 0.30
N ILE A 273 0.67 -9.46 0.36
CA ILE A 273 0.14 -10.15 -0.82
C ILE A 273 -0.88 -9.25 -1.54
N MET A 274 -1.81 -8.65 -0.80
CA MET A 274 -2.86 -7.79 -1.34
C MET A 274 -2.34 -6.46 -1.91
N THR A 275 -1.19 -5.97 -1.42
CA THR A 275 -0.61 -4.71 -1.93
C THR A 275 0.15 -4.88 -3.26
N GLY A 276 0.68 -6.08 -3.54
CA GLY A 276 1.39 -6.37 -4.79
C GLY A 276 2.64 -5.52 -5.02
N PHE A 277 3.11 -5.43 -6.28
CA PHE A 277 4.29 -4.61 -6.61
C PHE A 277 3.92 -3.12 -6.65
N PRO A 278 4.48 -2.28 -5.77
CA PRO A 278 4.13 -0.86 -5.70
C PRO A 278 4.78 -0.07 -6.84
N THR A 279 3.96 0.67 -7.60
CA THR A 279 4.44 1.47 -8.74
C THR A 279 4.79 2.90 -8.32
N LYS A 280 4.05 3.49 -7.38
CA LYS A 280 4.27 4.87 -6.91
C LYS A 280 5.31 4.96 -5.79
N LYS A 281 6.01 6.11 -5.71
CA LYS A 281 7.03 6.36 -4.68
C LYS A 281 6.52 6.19 -3.24
N ASN A 282 5.32 6.68 -2.94
CA ASN A 282 4.73 6.57 -1.60
C ASN A 282 4.33 5.12 -1.26
N GLU A 283 3.84 4.38 -2.25
CA GLU A 283 3.49 2.96 -2.10
C GLU A 283 4.77 2.12 -1.87
N LYS A 284 5.87 2.43 -2.54
CA LYS A 284 7.18 1.79 -2.34
C LYS A 284 7.69 1.99 -0.91
N ILE A 285 7.59 3.20 -0.36
CA ILE A 285 7.99 3.49 1.03
C ILE A 285 7.13 2.70 2.02
N LYS A 286 5.81 2.61 1.78
CA LYS A 286 4.89 1.86 2.63
C LYS A 286 5.17 0.35 2.57
N ALA A 287 5.36 -0.20 1.38
CA ALA A 287 5.71 -1.61 1.19
C ALA A 287 7.06 -1.96 1.83
N GLN A 288 8.05 -1.06 1.75
CA GLN A 288 9.34 -1.26 2.40
C GLN A 288 9.19 -1.40 3.92
N LYS A 289 8.45 -0.50 4.57
CA LYS A 289 8.20 -0.57 6.02
C LYS A 289 7.48 -1.86 6.42
N HIS A 290 6.49 -2.28 5.63
CA HIS A 290 5.79 -3.54 5.89
C HIS A 290 6.71 -4.76 5.77
N LEU A 291 7.53 -4.84 4.71
CA LEU A 291 8.50 -5.90 4.53
C LEU A 291 9.57 -5.94 5.64
N GLU A 292 10.07 -4.77 6.06
CA GLU A 292 11.01 -4.67 7.19
C GLU A 292 10.37 -5.14 8.50
N SER A 293 9.10 -4.81 8.73
CA SER A 293 8.35 -5.28 9.90
C SER A 293 8.16 -6.80 9.88
N VAL A 294 7.81 -7.39 8.73
CA VAL A 294 7.65 -8.85 8.62
C VAL A 294 8.99 -9.57 8.76
N LEU A 295 10.08 -9.01 8.20
CA LEU A 295 11.42 -9.56 8.41
C LEU A 295 11.78 -9.60 9.91
N ALA A 296 11.47 -8.56 10.67
CA ALA A 296 11.69 -8.54 12.11
C ALA A 296 10.84 -9.59 12.84
N GLN A 297 9.59 -9.80 12.43
CA GLN A 297 8.74 -10.85 12.99
C GLN A 297 9.29 -12.26 12.69
N ILE A 298 9.81 -12.50 11.48
CA ILE A 298 10.46 -13.77 11.10
C ILE A 298 11.68 -14.04 11.99
N TYR A 299 12.50 -13.02 12.26
CA TYR A 299 13.63 -13.18 13.20
C TYR A 299 13.16 -13.43 14.64
N GLY A 300 12.08 -12.77 15.08
CA GLY A 300 11.44 -13.05 16.36
C GLY A 300 10.97 -14.50 16.47
N LEU A 301 10.31 -15.01 15.43
CA LEU A 301 9.89 -16.41 15.36
C LEU A 301 11.10 -17.37 15.37
N SER A 302 12.20 -17.03 14.70
CA SER A 302 13.43 -17.82 14.76
C SER A 302 13.97 -17.96 16.18
N ALA A 303 14.06 -16.85 16.93
CA ALA A 303 14.51 -16.86 18.32
C ALA A 303 13.56 -17.68 19.20
N TYR A 304 12.26 -17.55 18.95
CA TYR A 304 11.22 -18.28 19.64
C TYR A 304 11.31 -19.80 19.43
N MET A 305 11.57 -20.25 18.19
CA MET A 305 11.77 -21.66 17.87
C MET A 305 12.95 -22.29 18.61
N ILE A 306 14.03 -21.55 18.85
CA ILE A 306 15.16 -22.04 19.65
C ILE A 306 14.73 -22.29 21.10
N VAL A 307 13.91 -21.40 21.67
CA VAL A 307 13.38 -21.57 23.03
C VAL A 307 12.44 -22.77 23.10
N LEU A 308 11.56 -22.92 22.11
CA LEU A 308 10.63 -24.04 22.05
C LEU A 308 11.36 -25.38 21.89
N GLU A 309 12.37 -25.45 21.01
CA GLU A 309 13.23 -26.63 20.82
C GLU A 309 13.87 -27.10 22.13
N ARG A 310 14.39 -26.17 22.94
CA ARG A 310 14.97 -26.49 24.26
C ARG A 310 13.93 -27.08 25.21
N LYS A 311 12.76 -26.45 25.30
CA LYS A 311 11.66 -26.94 26.17
C LYS A 311 11.13 -28.30 25.74
N VAL A 312 11.06 -28.55 24.43
CA VAL A 312 10.65 -29.86 23.89
C VAL A 312 11.74 -30.91 24.11
N ALA A 313 13.03 -30.54 24.07
CA ALA A 313 14.11 -31.47 24.39
C ALA A 313 14.12 -31.93 25.86
N GLU A 314 13.61 -31.10 26.78
CA GLU A 314 13.42 -31.48 28.19
C GLU A 314 12.32 -32.54 28.38
N ILE A 315 11.40 -32.68 27.41
CA ILE A 315 10.28 -33.63 27.43
C ILE A 315 10.58 -34.74 26.43
N GLY A 316 11.07 -35.89 26.92
CA GLY A 316 11.64 -36.95 26.08
C GLY A 316 10.74 -37.45 24.93
N ASP A 317 9.42 -37.49 25.14
CA ASP A 317 8.45 -38.23 24.31
C ASP A 317 7.73 -37.38 23.24
N LEU A 318 8.42 -36.38 22.65
CA LEU A 318 7.85 -35.41 21.71
C LEU A 318 8.56 -35.34 20.35
N ASP A 319 8.92 -36.49 19.78
CA ASP A 319 9.73 -36.55 18.56
C ASP A 319 9.07 -35.93 17.32
N GLU A 320 7.74 -36.05 17.18
CA GLU A 320 7.04 -35.38 16.09
C GLU A 320 7.10 -33.85 16.23
N MET A 321 6.98 -33.32 17.45
CA MET A 321 7.10 -31.88 17.69
C MET A 321 8.52 -31.39 17.38
N LYS A 322 9.56 -32.16 17.74
CA LYS A 322 10.95 -31.88 17.36
C LYS A 322 11.10 -31.81 15.83
N ARG A 323 10.53 -32.76 15.09
CA ARG A 323 10.53 -32.74 13.61
C ARG A 323 9.86 -31.50 13.03
N GLN A 324 8.70 -31.13 13.56
CA GLN A 324 7.99 -29.94 13.10
C GLN A 324 8.76 -28.65 13.42
N ILE A 325 9.39 -28.54 14.59
CA ILE A 325 10.24 -27.39 14.93
C ILE A 325 11.41 -27.23 13.95
N VAL A 326 12.04 -28.33 13.53
CA VAL A 326 13.10 -28.29 12.50
C VAL A 326 12.54 -27.77 11.18
N THR A 327 11.36 -28.24 10.78
CA THR A 327 10.67 -27.79 9.55
C THR A 327 10.37 -26.29 9.60
N VAL A 328 9.84 -25.80 10.73
CA VAL A 328 9.59 -24.37 10.96
C VAL A 328 10.89 -23.56 10.86
N LYS A 329 11.98 -23.99 11.50
CA LYS A 329 13.29 -23.30 11.45
C LYS A 329 13.86 -23.22 10.03
N GLN A 330 13.74 -24.30 9.25
CA GLN A 330 14.16 -24.31 7.85
C GLN A 330 13.30 -23.37 7.00
N GLY A 331 11.97 -23.40 7.17
CA GLY A 331 11.05 -22.49 6.49
C GLY A 331 11.32 -21.02 6.83
N ILE A 332 11.52 -20.68 8.11
CA ILE A 332 11.89 -19.33 8.57
C ILE A 332 13.15 -18.81 7.87
N THR A 333 14.17 -19.65 7.75
CA THR A 333 15.44 -19.27 7.11
C THR A 333 15.22 -18.92 5.63
N LYS A 334 14.46 -19.75 4.91
CA LYS A 334 14.15 -19.52 3.50
C LYS A 334 13.23 -18.32 3.29
N SER A 335 12.21 -18.17 4.13
CA SER A 335 11.31 -17.00 4.13
C SER A 335 12.06 -15.69 4.41
N GLY A 336 13.00 -15.69 5.36
CA GLY A 336 13.86 -14.55 5.65
C GLY A 336 14.71 -14.13 4.44
N MET A 337 15.31 -15.10 3.74
CA MET A 337 16.05 -14.84 2.50
C MET A 337 15.15 -14.29 1.38
N ALA A 338 13.92 -14.82 1.25
CA ALA A 338 12.96 -14.37 0.25
C ALA A 338 12.51 -12.91 0.50
N ILE A 339 12.21 -12.53 1.76
CA ILE A 339 11.91 -11.13 2.11
C ILE A 339 13.11 -10.20 1.89
N ALA A 340 14.31 -10.62 2.30
CA ALA A 340 15.51 -9.81 2.07
C ALA A 340 15.72 -9.54 0.56
N THR A 341 15.39 -10.51 -0.28
CA THR A 341 15.43 -10.38 -1.74
C THR A 341 14.33 -9.46 -2.26
N LEU A 342 13.10 -9.55 -1.73
CA LEU A 342 12.00 -8.61 -2.03
C LEU A 342 12.39 -7.17 -1.70
N LEU A 343 12.97 -6.91 -0.52
CA LEU A 343 13.46 -5.59 -0.12
C LEU A 343 14.55 -5.07 -1.07
N LYS A 344 15.45 -5.94 -1.53
CA LYS A 344 16.48 -5.59 -2.51
C LYS A 344 15.88 -5.25 -3.87
N ASN A 345 14.89 -6.02 -4.32
CA ASN A 345 14.22 -5.82 -5.61
C ASN A 345 13.34 -4.56 -5.61
N LEU A 346 12.71 -4.24 -4.48
CA LEU A 346 11.96 -3.00 -4.29
C LEU A 346 12.84 -1.76 -4.48
N LYS A 347 14.09 -1.81 -3.99
CA LYS A 347 15.09 -0.75 -4.16
C LYS A 347 15.60 -0.64 -5.60
N LYS A 348 15.67 -1.75 -6.34
CA LYS A 348 16.19 -1.83 -7.71
C LYS A 348 15.13 -1.62 -8.80
N GLY A 349 13.84 -1.72 -8.48
CA GLY A 349 12.73 -1.40 -9.38
C GLY A 349 12.33 -2.50 -10.38
N GLY A 350 12.77 -3.74 -10.22
CA GLY A 350 12.42 -4.85 -11.13
C GLY A 350 11.20 -5.66 -10.66
N GLU A 351 10.08 -5.59 -11.40
CA GLU A 351 8.82 -6.30 -11.09
C GLU A 351 8.92 -7.83 -11.29
N GLU A 352 9.64 -8.28 -12.31
CA GLU A 352 9.75 -9.71 -12.64
C GLU A 352 10.45 -10.51 -11.51
N HIS A 353 11.50 -9.92 -10.93
CA HIS A 353 12.20 -10.49 -9.78
C HIS A 353 11.40 -10.37 -8.47
N TRP A 354 10.47 -9.41 -8.38
CA TRP A 354 9.57 -9.30 -7.24
C TRP A 354 8.63 -10.50 -7.18
N ARG A 355 7.92 -10.81 -8.27
CA ARG A 355 6.92 -11.91 -8.28
C ARG A 355 7.51 -13.26 -7.92
N THR A 356 8.71 -13.55 -8.43
CA THR A 356 9.41 -14.81 -8.13
C THR A 356 9.77 -14.92 -6.64
N SER A 357 10.25 -13.83 -6.04
CA SER A 357 10.61 -13.80 -4.61
C SER A 357 9.37 -13.79 -3.71
N GLU A 358 8.28 -13.17 -4.16
CA GLU A 358 6.98 -13.16 -3.49
C GLU A 358 6.39 -14.57 -3.42
N GLN A 359 6.36 -15.30 -4.54
CA GLN A 359 5.87 -16.68 -4.57
C GLN A 359 6.71 -17.61 -3.69
N LEU A 360 8.04 -17.47 -3.72
CA LEU A 360 8.92 -18.24 -2.85
C LEU A 360 8.64 -17.94 -1.37
N PHE A 361 8.48 -16.67 -1.02
CA PHE A 361 8.17 -16.25 0.34
C PHE A 361 6.84 -16.85 0.83
N ILE A 362 5.78 -16.72 0.02
CA ILE A 362 4.45 -17.27 0.30
C ILE A 362 4.51 -18.78 0.53
N LYS A 363 5.18 -19.51 -0.36
CA LYS A 363 5.31 -20.97 -0.27
C LYS A 363 5.97 -21.39 1.05
N GLU A 364 7.10 -20.77 1.39
CA GLU A 364 7.86 -21.14 2.59
C GLU A 364 7.12 -20.74 3.87
N MET A 365 6.41 -19.60 3.89
CA MET A 365 5.57 -19.23 5.04
C MET A 365 4.34 -20.13 5.21
N THR A 366 3.78 -20.65 4.12
CA THR A 366 2.68 -21.63 4.19
C THR A 366 3.16 -22.90 4.91
N ILE A 367 4.34 -23.42 4.54
CA ILE A 367 4.95 -24.58 5.20
C ILE A 367 5.18 -24.29 6.70
N VAL A 368 5.70 -23.09 7.04
CA VAL A 368 5.89 -22.68 8.43
C VAL A 368 4.57 -22.73 9.21
N PHE A 369 3.50 -22.21 8.63
CA PHE A 369 2.18 -22.14 9.26
C PHE A 369 1.54 -23.53 9.45
N GLU A 370 1.62 -24.40 8.45
CA GLU A 370 1.15 -25.78 8.54
C GLU A 370 1.91 -26.59 9.60
N SER A 371 3.23 -26.40 9.72
CA SER A 371 4.02 -27.03 10.77
C SER A 371 3.69 -26.48 12.16
N ILE A 372 3.41 -25.18 12.30
CA ILE A 372 2.93 -24.60 13.57
C ILE A 372 1.56 -25.20 13.95
N ASP A 373 0.67 -25.39 12.98
CA ASP A 373 -0.63 -26.02 13.21
C ASP A 373 -0.46 -27.46 13.71
N THR A 374 0.45 -28.19 13.10
CA THR A 374 0.79 -29.56 13.51
C THR A 374 1.35 -29.59 14.95
N ILE A 375 2.21 -28.63 15.33
CA ILE A 375 2.73 -28.51 16.70
C ILE A 375 1.60 -28.37 17.73
N ALA A 376 0.60 -27.53 17.47
CA ALA A 376 -0.51 -27.37 18.43
C ALA A 376 -1.47 -28.56 18.49
N MET A 377 -1.59 -29.32 17.39
CA MET A 377 -2.38 -30.54 17.36
C MET A 377 -1.74 -31.71 18.13
N ILE A 378 -0.42 -31.69 18.35
CA ILE A 378 0.29 -32.75 19.09
C ILE A 378 0.05 -32.65 20.60
N ASP A 379 0.01 -31.43 21.14
CA ASP A 379 -0.14 -31.18 22.58
C ASP A 379 -1.61 -31.20 23.05
N SER A 380 -2.53 -30.81 22.16
CA SER A 380 -3.96 -30.94 22.42
C SER A 380 -4.41 -32.34 22.03
N GLY A 381 -4.90 -33.14 22.99
CA GLY A 381 -5.62 -34.37 22.65
C GLY A 381 -6.89 -34.05 21.83
N LYS A 382 -6.74 -33.82 20.52
CA LYS A 382 -7.71 -33.57 19.42
C LYS A 382 -8.99 -32.74 19.65
N ARG A 383 -9.47 -32.46 20.87
CA ARG A 383 -10.83 -31.94 21.13
C ARG A 383 -10.90 -30.62 21.90
N ASP A 384 -10.05 -30.37 22.90
CA ASP A 384 -10.25 -29.22 23.79
C ASP A 384 -9.67 -27.89 23.26
N MET A 385 -8.57 -27.94 22.51
CA MET A 385 -7.93 -26.73 22.00
C MET A 385 -8.64 -26.18 20.75
N ASN A 386 -9.32 -27.01 19.96
CA ASN A 386 -10.15 -26.52 18.86
C ASN A 386 -11.24 -25.55 19.37
N LYS A 387 -11.81 -25.78 20.55
CA LYS A 387 -12.76 -24.85 21.16
C LYS A 387 -12.10 -23.57 21.68
N ALA A 388 -10.94 -23.67 22.35
CA ALA A 388 -10.22 -22.52 22.90
C ALA A 388 -9.56 -21.63 21.82
N LEU A 389 -9.03 -22.24 20.76
CA LEU A 389 -8.49 -21.56 19.58
C LEU A 389 -9.62 -20.96 18.73
N GLN A 390 -10.74 -21.67 18.52
CA GLN A 390 -11.91 -21.10 17.81
C GLN A 390 -12.55 -19.93 18.56
N LEU A 391 -12.52 -19.93 19.90
CA LEU A 391 -13.11 -18.85 20.70
C LEU A 391 -12.25 -17.56 20.74
N ASN A 392 -10.93 -17.66 20.50
CA ASN A 392 -10.04 -16.49 20.44
C ASN A 392 -9.72 -16.02 19.00
N ILE A 393 -9.96 -16.84 17.98
CA ILE A 393 -9.59 -16.58 16.57
C ILE A 393 -10.85 -16.39 15.69
N GLN A 394 -11.96 -15.89 16.27
CA GLN A 394 -13.19 -15.60 15.52
C GLN A 394 -13.20 -14.21 14.84
N LYS A 395 -12.04 -13.75 14.35
CA LYS A 395 -11.96 -12.60 13.43
C LYS A 395 -11.00 -12.91 12.29
N VAL A 396 -11.59 -13.34 11.17
CA VAL A 396 -11.09 -13.15 9.81
C VAL A 396 -9.68 -13.73 9.55
N GLU A 397 -9.54 -15.06 9.58
CA GLU A 397 -8.48 -15.70 8.82
C GLU A 397 -8.91 -15.79 7.35
N ILE A 398 -8.25 -15.02 6.47
CA ILE A 398 -8.25 -15.32 5.05
C ILE A 398 -7.04 -16.24 4.82
N PRO A 399 -7.24 -17.50 4.40
CA PRO A 399 -6.15 -18.37 3.96
C PRO A 399 -5.28 -17.65 2.93
N ILE A 400 -3.96 -17.86 2.99
CA ILE A 400 -3.01 -17.24 2.04
C ILE A 400 -3.43 -17.52 0.57
N GLN A 401 -3.98 -18.70 0.29
CA GLN A 401 -4.49 -19.05 -1.04
C GLN A 401 -5.71 -18.23 -1.46
N GLU A 402 -6.61 -17.89 -0.54
CA GLU A 402 -7.75 -17.01 -0.80
C GLU A 402 -7.30 -15.56 -0.99
N ALA A 403 -6.31 -15.09 -0.24
CA ALA A 403 -5.71 -13.76 -0.45
C ALA A 403 -5.04 -13.64 -1.83
N ILE A 404 -4.43 -14.72 -2.32
CA ILE A 404 -3.88 -14.79 -3.68
C ILE A 404 -5.01 -14.76 -4.73
N ALA A 405 -6.13 -15.44 -4.50
CA ALA A 405 -7.26 -15.48 -5.43
C ALA A 405 -8.07 -14.17 -5.47
N GLN A 406 -8.02 -13.36 -4.40
CA GLN A 406 -8.67 -12.05 -4.31
C GLN A 406 -7.87 -10.92 -4.98
N ARG A 407 -6.60 -11.16 -5.30
CA ARG A 407 -5.73 -10.26 -6.04
C ARG A 407 -5.80 -10.52 -7.53
#